data_AF-A0ABD5I9X3-F1
#
_entry.id   AF-A0ABD5I9X3-F1
#
_cell.length_a   1.000
_cell.length_b   1.000
_cell.length_c   1.000
_cell.angle_alpha   90.00
_cell.angle_beta   90.00
_cell.angle_gamma   90.00
#
_symmetry.space_group_name_H-M   'P 1'
#
loop_
_entity.id
_entity.type
_entity.pdbx_description
1 polymer ?
#
loop_
_entity_poly.entity_id
_entity_poly.type
_entity_poly.pdbx_seq_one_letter_code
_entity_poly.pdbx_strand_id
1 'polypeptide(L)'
;MKSIYKTEKDLLIEQMWEIVLDATKENGKLIDDAGCDWFTINNCTYIGSIEWLVSENIEVARLVNAINTLNGSNNLINKYNEIPIETATCKYCNKEMEATSLEYDNGNMCIPCYMKTDEYKKGIY
;
A
#
# COMPACT_ATOMS: atom_id res chain seq x y z
N MET A 1 -26.13 -10.93 -11.06
CA MET A 1 -26.89 -10.21 -10.01
C MET A 1 -25.88 -9.82 -8.94
N LYS A 2 -25.42 -8.55 -8.91
CA LYS A 2 -24.53 -8.10 -7.83
C LYS A 2 -25.33 -8.13 -6.53
N SER A 3 -24.81 -8.82 -5.52
CA SER A 3 -25.39 -8.80 -4.18
C SER A 3 -25.49 -7.35 -3.70
N ILE A 4 -26.65 -6.96 -3.16
CA ILE A 4 -26.84 -5.68 -2.45
C ILE A 4 -26.09 -5.65 -1.10
N TYR A 5 -25.60 -6.80 -0.65
CA TYR A 5 -24.78 -6.92 0.55
C TYR A 5 -23.30 -6.72 0.18
N LYS A 6 -22.71 -5.66 0.74
CA LYS A 6 -21.27 -5.44 0.72
C LYS A 6 -20.60 -6.39 1.72
N THR A 7 -19.54 -7.04 1.28
CA THR A 7 -18.67 -7.81 2.16
C THR A 7 -17.72 -6.88 2.92
N GLU A 8 -17.05 -7.38 3.97
CA GLU A 8 -15.99 -6.63 4.66
C GLU A 8 -14.88 -6.21 3.69
N LYS A 9 -14.55 -7.08 2.72
CA LYS A 9 -13.63 -6.76 1.64
C LYS A 9 -14.12 -5.57 0.81
N ASP A 10 -15.40 -5.52 0.45
CA ASP A 10 -15.96 -4.42 -0.34
C ASP A 10 -15.90 -3.09 0.43
N LEU A 11 -16.23 -3.12 1.73
CA LEU A 11 -16.15 -1.94 2.60
C LEU A 11 -14.71 -1.44 2.75
N LEU A 12 -13.75 -2.36 2.93
CA LEU A 12 -12.32 -2.01 3.01
C LEU A 12 -11.84 -1.37 1.71
N ILE A 13 -12.19 -1.95 0.55
CA ILE A 13 -11.82 -1.40 -0.76
C ILE A 13 -12.40 -0.01 -0.96
N GLU A 14 -13.65 0.23 -0.56
CA GLU A 14 -14.27 1.56 -0.62
C GLU A 14 -13.50 2.58 0.23
N GLN A 15 -13.16 2.24 1.48
CA GLN A 15 -12.36 3.11 2.34
C GLN A 15 -10.97 3.42 1.76
N MET A 16 -10.31 2.40 1.18
CA MET A 16 -9.02 2.59 0.52
C MET A 16 -9.13 3.53 -0.69
N TRP A 17 -10.20 3.40 -1.49
CA TRP A 17 -10.47 4.32 -2.60
C TRP A 17 -10.75 5.74 -2.13
N GLU A 18 -11.50 5.93 -1.04
CA GLU A 18 -11.73 7.26 -0.47
C GLU A 18 -10.41 7.96 -0.11
N ILE A 19 -9.46 7.23 0.48
CA ILE A 19 -8.13 7.75 0.81
C ILE A 19 -7.34 8.10 -0.45
N VAL A 20 -7.30 7.19 -1.44
CA VAL A 20 -6.60 7.44 -2.71
C VAL A 20 -7.17 8.67 -3.40
N LEU A 21 -8.49 8.73 -3.55
CA LEU A 21 -9.18 9.81 -4.24
C LEU A 21 -8.99 11.16 -3.54
N ASP A 22 -8.95 11.19 -2.21
CA ASP A 22 -8.65 12.40 -1.44
C ASP A 22 -7.19 12.85 -1.63
N ALA A 23 -6.25 11.91 -1.57
CA ALA A 23 -4.83 12.18 -1.75
C ALA A 23 -4.46 12.62 -3.18
N THR A 24 -5.28 12.29 -4.17
CA THR A 24 -5.05 12.63 -5.58
C THR A 24 -5.94 13.77 -6.08
N LYS A 25 -6.63 14.50 -5.19
CA LYS A 25 -7.45 15.65 -5.61
C LYS A 25 -6.58 16.72 -6.26
N GLU A 26 -6.95 17.13 -7.46
CA GLU A 26 -6.34 18.29 -8.12
C GLU A 26 -7.19 19.53 -7.88
N ASN A 27 -6.62 20.56 -7.25
CA ASN A 27 -7.35 21.79 -6.89
C ASN A 27 -8.64 21.52 -6.07
N GLY A 28 -8.62 20.48 -5.22
CA GLY A 28 -9.76 20.08 -4.41
C GLY A 28 -10.85 19.31 -5.16
N LYS A 29 -10.65 18.96 -6.44
CA LYS A 29 -11.59 18.19 -7.25
C LYS A 29 -11.13 16.73 -7.37
N LEU A 30 -12.11 15.83 -7.33
CA LEU A 30 -11.90 14.42 -7.63
C LEU A 30 -11.51 14.26 -9.10
N ILE A 31 -10.63 13.30 -9.37
CA ILE A 31 -10.27 12.91 -10.73
C ILE A 31 -11.44 12.12 -11.33
N ASP A 32 -11.89 12.52 -12.51
CA ASP A 32 -12.80 11.73 -13.32
C ASP A 32 -11.98 10.68 -14.07
N ASP A 33 -12.08 9.43 -13.63
CA ASP A 33 -11.34 8.31 -14.24
C ASP A 33 -12.02 7.76 -15.50
N ALA A 34 -13.23 8.24 -15.84
CA ALA A 34 -14.04 7.73 -16.95
C ALA A 34 -14.20 6.20 -16.96
N GLY A 35 -14.13 5.55 -15.78
CA GLY A 35 -14.17 4.09 -15.64
C GLY A 35 -12.90 3.36 -16.12
N CYS A 36 -11.77 4.07 -16.24
CA CYS A 36 -10.48 3.49 -16.59
C CYS A 36 -9.81 2.80 -15.40
N ASP A 37 -8.95 1.82 -15.71
CA ASP A 37 -8.18 1.09 -14.70
C ASP A 37 -7.11 1.98 -14.07
N TRP A 38 -7.02 1.94 -12.74
CA TRP A 38 -5.92 2.50 -11.98
C TRP A 38 -4.81 1.46 -11.82
N PHE A 39 -3.59 1.82 -12.14
CA PHE A 39 -2.44 0.92 -12.08
C PHE A 39 -1.18 1.64 -11.63
N THR A 40 -0.16 0.88 -11.27
CA THR A 40 1.12 1.45 -10.83
C THR A 40 2.29 0.99 -11.69
N ILE A 41 3.25 1.89 -11.83
CA ILE A 41 4.57 1.65 -12.43
C ILE A 41 5.58 2.43 -11.60
N ASN A 42 6.64 1.76 -11.14
CA ASN A 42 7.75 2.40 -10.43
C ASN A 42 7.33 3.28 -9.25
N ASN A 43 6.41 2.82 -8.41
CA ASN A 43 5.82 3.57 -7.28
C ASN A 43 5.01 4.83 -7.67
N CYS A 44 4.71 5.02 -8.95
CA CYS A 44 3.79 6.04 -9.44
C CYS A 44 2.45 5.42 -9.82
N THR A 45 1.39 6.22 -9.69
CA THR A 45 0.00 5.83 -9.95
C THR A 45 -0.51 6.50 -11.23
N TYR A 46 -1.16 5.71 -12.09
CA TYR A 46 -1.66 6.11 -13.39
C TYR A 46 -3.10 5.62 -13.60
N ILE A 47 -3.84 6.27 -14.52
CA ILE A 47 -5.18 5.87 -14.93
C ILE A 47 -5.22 5.61 -16.43
N GLY A 48 -5.62 4.41 -16.86
CA GLY A 48 -5.81 4.06 -18.28
C GLY A 48 -4.52 3.94 -19.11
N SER A 49 -3.62 4.93 -19.05
CA SER A 49 -2.32 4.93 -19.74
C SER A 49 -1.22 5.61 -18.91
N ILE A 50 0.05 5.37 -19.29
CA ILE A 50 1.22 5.98 -18.63
C ILE A 50 1.32 7.50 -18.84
N GLU A 51 0.56 8.04 -19.79
CA GLU A 51 0.49 9.48 -20.05
C GLU A 51 -0.39 10.19 -19.03
N TRP A 52 -1.25 9.45 -18.33
CA TRP A 52 -2.15 9.98 -17.31
C TRP A 52 -1.62 9.67 -15.91
N LEU A 53 -0.51 10.34 -15.57
CA LEU A 53 0.05 10.30 -14.23
C LEU A 53 -0.88 11.00 -13.24
N VAL A 54 -1.21 10.30 -12.16
CA VAL A 54 -2.08 10.81 -11.10
C VAL A 54 -1.30 11.18 -9.85
N SER A 55 -0.29 10.38 -9.50
CA SER A 55 0.48 10.62 -8.29
C SER A 55 1.85 9.95 -8.36
N GLU A 56 2.85 10.63 -7.82
CA GLU A 56 4.19 10.08 -7.54
C GLU A 56 4.35 9.70 -6.06
N ASN A 57 3.27 9.76 -5.26
CA ASN A 57 3.31 9.40 -3.85
C ASN A 57 3.29 7.87 -3.69
N ILE A 58 4.35 7.33 -3.10
CA ILE A 58 4.52 5.89 -2.85
C ILE A 58 3.38 5.29 -2.02
N GLU A 59 2.80 6.03 -1.09
CA GLU A 59 1.69 5.53 -0.26
C GLU A 59 0.40 5.39 -1.08
N VAL A 60 0.17 6.30 -2.03
CA VAL A 60 -0.94 6.19 -2.99
C VAL A 60 -0.75 4.95 -3.87
N ALA A 61 0.47 4.73 -4.38
CA ALA A 61 0.78 3.56 -5.19
C ALA A 61 0.60 2.25 -4.40
N ARG A 62 1.01 2.21 -3.13
CA ARG A 62 0.80 1.04 -2.25
C ARG A 62 -0.67 0.74 -2.03
N LEU A 63 -1.50 1.76 -1.78
CA LEU A 63 -2.95 1.60 -1.64
C LEU A 63 -3.60 1.08 -2.92
N VAL A 64 -3.27 1.64 -4.09
CA VAL A 64 -3.78 1.17 -5.39
C VAL A 64 -3.36 -0.28 -5.65
N ASN A 65 -2.12 -0.65 -5.33
CA ASN A 65 -1.64 -2.03 -5.43
C ASN A 65 -2.40 -2.99 -4.50
N ALA A 66 -2.67 -2.58 -3.27
CA ALA A 66 -3.42 -3.39 -2.32
C ALA A 66 -4.88 -3.57 -2.77
N ILE A 67 -5.52 -2.52 -3.31
CA ILE A 67 -6.86 -2.63 -3.92
C ILE A 67 -6.85 -3.61 -5.09
N ASN A 68 -5.89 -3.49 -6.01
CA ASN A 68 -5.76 -4.37 -7.16
C ASN A 68 -5.51 -5.83 -6.72
N THR A 69 -4.68 -6.05 -5.70
CA THR A 69 -4.47 -7.37 -5.08
C THR A 69 -5.77 -7.95 -4.55
N LEU A 70 -6.53 -7.18 -3.76
CA LEU A 70 -7.79 -7.64 -3.18
C LEU A 70 -8.80 -7.98 -4.28
N ASN A 71 -8.81 -7.24 -5.38
CA ASN A 71 -9.66 -7.50 -6.55
C ASN A 71 -9.18 -8.66 -7.44
N GLY A 72 -7.97 -9.19 -7.22
CA GLY A 72 -7.36 -10.22 -8.06
C GLY A 72 -6.79 -9.66 -9.38
N SER A 73 -6.70 -8.34 -9.52
CA SER A 73 -6.17 -7.62 -10.67
C SER A 73 -4.65 -7.51 -10.62
N ASN A 74 -3.95 -8.63 -10.42
CA ASN A 74 -2.49 -8.66 -10.23
C ASN A 74 -1.73 -8.09 -11.42
N ASN A 75 -2.32 -8.18 -12.62
CA ASN A 75 -1.76 -7.57 -13.81
C ASN A 75 -1.64 -6.05 -13.68
N LEU A 76 -2.45 -5.36 -12.88
CA LEU A 76 -2.42 -3.89 -12.67
C LEU A 76 -1.41 -3.42 -11.62
N ILE A 77 -0.67 -4.35 -11.01
CA ILE A 77 0.30 -4.07 -9.94
C ILE A 77 1.69 -3.92 -10.56
N ASN A 78 2.34 -2.79 -10.30
CA ASN A 78 3.76 -2.51 -10.55
C ASN A 78 4.28 -3.10 -11.89
N LYS A 79 3.61 -2.74 -12.99
CA LYS A 79 3.77 -3.36 -14.33
C LYS A 79 5.17 -3.20 -14.97
N TYR A 80 6.10 -2.51 -14.31
CA TYR A 80 7.46 -2.30 -14.80
C TYR A 80 8.40 -2.86 -13.75
N ASN A 81 9.14 -3.92 -14.12
CA ASN A 81 10.17 -4.62 -13.34
C ASN A 81 10.06 -4.41 -11.84
N GLU A 82 9.42 -5.37 -11.14
CA GLU A 82 9.40 -5.49 -9.67
C GLU A 82 10.53 -4.66 -9.05
N ILE A 83 10.23 -3.42 -8.62
CA ILE A 83 11.22 -2.64 -7.87
C ILE A 83 11.56 -3.57 -6.71
N PRO A 84 12.82 -3.98 -6.55
CA PRO A 84 13.19 -4.87 -5.47
C PRO A 84 12.66 -4.24 -4.20
N ILE A 85 11.77 -4.94 -3.50
CA ILE A 85 11.41 -4.55 -2.15
C ILE A 85 12.75 -4.48 -1.42
N GLU A 86 13.16 -3.29 -1.01
CA GLU A 86 14.44 -3.14 -0.30
C GLU A 86 14.33 -4.03 0.93
N THR A 87 15.12 -5.11 0.96
CA THR A 87 15.14 -6.02 2.09
C THR A 87 16.25 -5.61 3.04
N ALA A 88 15.98 -5.77 4.33
CA ALA A 88 16.95 -5.58 5.38
C ALA A 88 16.89 -6.75 6.37
N THR A 89 18.01 -6.98 7.05
CA THR A 89 18.10 -8.04 8.06
C THR A 89 17.87 -7.44 9.44
N CYS A 90 16.90 -7.96 10.17
CA CYS A 90 16.72 -7.63 11.58
C CYS A 90 17.94 -8.10 12.39
N LYS A 91 18.62 -7.20 13.11
CA LYS A 91 19.83 -7.53 13.89
C LYS A 91 19.57 -8.43 15.10
N TYR A 92 18.30 -8.62 15.47
CA TYR A 92 17.91 -9.37 16.67
C TYR A 92 17.50 -10.81 16.37
N CYS A 93 17.01 -11.09 15.16
CA CYS A 93 16.60 -12.44 14.77
C CYS A 93 17.28 -12.95 13.50
N ASN A 94 18.14 -12.14 12.86
CA ASN A 94 18.85 -12.46 11.62
C ASN A 94 17.94 -12.95 10.49
N LYS A 95 16.69 -12.45 10.47
CA LYS A 95 15.75 -12.72 9.38
C LYS A 95 15.73 -11.55 8.42
N GLU A 96 15.73 -11.88 7.14
CA GLU A 96 15.45 -10.94 6.06
C GLU A 96 13.97 -10.59 6.03
N MET A 97 13.66 -9.32 5.81
CA MET A 97 12.31 -8.78 5.68
C MET A 97 12.35 -7.46 4.93
N GLU A 98 11.19 -6.91 4.60
CA GLU A 98 11.11 -5.57 4.01
C GLU A 98 11.75 -4.54 4.93
N ALA A 99 12.55 -3.63 4.40
CA ALA A 99 13.26 -2.62 5.19
C ALA A 99 12.29 -1.74 6.00
N THR A 100 11.10 -1.50 5.47
CA THR A 100 10.00 -0.82 6.17
C THR A 100 9.50 -1.56 7.41
N SER A 101 9.70 -2.88 7.51
CA SER A 101 9.34 -3.67 8.69
C SER A 101 10.33 -3.48 9.86
N LEU A 102 11.43 -2.74 9.67
CA LEU A 102 12.37 -2.35 10.71
C LEU A 102 12.06 -0.92 11.16
N GLU A 103 11.16 -0.78 12.12
CA GLU A 103 10.70 0.52 12.64
C GLU A 103 11.38 0.90 13.96
N TYR A 104 11.97 -0.08 14.66
CA TYR A 104 12.51 0.11 16.00
C TYR A 104 14.04 0.01 16.04
N ASP A 105 14.62 0.57 17.10
CA ASP A 105 16.08 0.65 17.28
C ASP A 105 16.77 1.24 16.04
N ASN A 106 16.31 2.40 15.57
CA ASN A 106 16.84 3.09 14.38
C ASN A 106 16.90 2.18 13.13
N GLY A 107 15.83 1.41 12.89
CA GLY A 107 15.74 0.53 11.74
C GLY A 107 16.54 -0.76 11.85
N ASN A 108 16.84 -1.23 13.06
CA ASN A 108 17.55 -2.49 13.27
C ASN A 108 16.66 -3.62 13.80
N MET A 109 15.47 -3.28 14.31
CA MET A 109 14.60 -4.22 15.00
C MET A 109 13.22 -4.29 14.35
N CYS A 110 12.79 -5.52 14.08
CA CYS A 110 11.46 -5.81 13.57
C CYS A 110 10.39 -5.85 14.66
N ILE A 111 9.13 -5.63 14.27
CA ILE A 111 7.96 -5.69 15.17
C ILE A 111 7.96 -6.97 16.04
N PRO A 112 8.13 -8.20 15.48
CA PRO A 112 8.17 -9.41 16.32
C PRO A 112 9.28 -9.47 17.37
N CYS A 113 10.42 -8.79 17.14
CA CYS A 113 11.49 -8.71 18.13
C CYS A 113 11.17 -7.65 19.18
N TYR A 114 10.63 -6.49 18.76
CA TYR A 114 10.18 -5.44 19.67
C TYR A 114 9.12 -5.94 20.65
N MET A 115 8.14 -6.73 20.18
CA MET A 115 7.08 -7.30 21.04
C MET A 115 7.59 -8.21 22.17
N LYS A 116 8.86 -8.66 22.10
CA LYS A 116 9.49 -9.48 23.15
C LYS A 116 10.21 -8.65 24.20
N THR A 117 10.46 -7.37 23.93
CA THR A 117 11.15 -6.45 24.84
C THR A 117 10.30 -6.14 26.06
N ASP A 118 10.95 -5.75 27.15
CA ASP A 118 10.25 -5.33 28.36
C ASP A 118 9.65 -3.93 28.22
N GLU A 119 10.15 -3.12 27.28
CA GLU A 119 9.56 -1.83 26.91
C GLU A 119 8.13 -2.02 26.39
N TYR A 120 7.94 -2.93 25.41
CA TYR A 120 6.61 -3.26 24.89
C TYR A 120 5.68 -3.76 26.01
N LYS A 121 6.17 -4.65 26.88
CA LYS A 121 5.35 -5.23 27.97
C LYS A 121 4.95 -4.21 29.04
N LYS A 122 5.73 -3.16 29.25
CA LYS A 122 5.41 -2.09 30.22
C LYS A 122 4.27 -1.16 29.75
N GLY A 123 4.01 -1.11 28.45
CA GLY A 123 2.95 -0.27 27.86
C GLY A 123 1.57 -0.92 27.75
N ILE A 124 1.38 -2.14 28.24
CA ILE A 124 0.11 -2.91 28.15
C ILE A 124 -0.61 -2.94 29.51
N TYR A 125 -0.70 -1.78 30.19
CA TYR A 125 -1.47 -1.61 31.42
C TYR A 125 -2.49 -0.49 31.28
#